data_AF-A0A355SIP0-F1
#
_entry.id   AF-A0A355SIP0-F1
#
_cell.length_a   1.000
_cell.length_b   1.000
_cell.length_c   1.000
_cell.angle_alpha   90.00
_cell.angle_beta   90.00
_cell.angle_gamma   90.00
#
_symmetry.space_group_name_H-M   'P 1'
#
loop_
_entity.id
_entity.type
_entity.pdbx_description
1 polymer ?
#
loop_
_entity_poly.entity_id
_entity_poly.type
_entity_poly.pdbx_seq_one_letter_code
_entity_poly.pdbx_strand_id
1 'polypeptide(L)'
;YDLGIIPYEEEHGVGLKEALKYKNNAHKIMIFIGPEGGFSDSEILTARVKNVLPVTMGPRILRTETAGFVCLSIIMYEIGDMG
;
A
#
# COMPACT_ATOMS: atom_id res chain seq x y z
N TYR A 1 -9.99 -0.38 -10.17
CA TYR A 1 -8.87 -1.21 -9.71
C TYR A 1 -9.48 -2.40 -8.99
N ASP A 2 -8.75 -3.50 -8.86
CA ASP A 2 -9.21 -4.72 -8.19
C ASP A 2 -8.73 -4.79 -6.73
N LEU A 3 -7.64 -4.06 -6.46
CA LEU A 3 -7.01 -3.89 -5.16
C LEU A 3 -6.52 -2.44 -5.02
N GLY A 4 -7.01 -1.74 -4.00
CA GLY A 4 -6.52 -0.42 -3.61
C GLY A 4 -5.64 -0.55 -2.38
N ILE A 5 -4.45 0.05 -2.42
CA ILE A 5 -3.47 0.00 -1.33
C ILE A 5 -3.09 1.42 -0.93
N ILE A 6 -3.07 1.68 0.37
CA ILE A 6 -2.62 2.96 0.94
C ILE A 6 -1.55 2.69 2.00
N PRO A 7 -0.26 2.91 1.71
CA PRO A 7 0.79 2.84 2.71
C PRO A 7 0.51 3.85 3.83
N TYR A 8 0.52 3.39 5.08
CA TYR A 8 0.24 4.22 6.24
C TYR A 8 1.19 3.90 7.39
N GLU A 9 1.79 4.94 7.97
CA GLU A 9 2.84 4.85 8.99
C GLU A 9 2.36 4.30 10.32
N GLU A 10 1.10 4.55 10.70
CA GLU A 10 0.49 4.02 11.93
C GLU A 10 -0.21 2.66 11.69
N GLU A 11 -0.12 2.08 10.50
CA GLU A 11 -0.58 0.72 10.25
C GLU A 11 0.48 -0.28 10.70
N HIS A 12 0.07 -1.28 11.47
CA HIS A 12 0.94 -2.32 12.04
C HIS A 12 0.42 -3.73 11.79
N GLY A 13 -0.78 -3.88 11.22
CA GLY A 13 -1.44 -5.16 11.04
C GLY A 13 -0.98 -5.91 9.79
N VAL A 14 -1.23 -5.33 8.62
CA VAL A 14 -1.10 -6.02 7.33
C VAL A 14 0.00 -5.38 6.50
N GLY A 15 1.02 -6.16 6.13
CA GLY A 15 2.05 -5.73 5.20
C GLY A 15 1.62 -5.89 3.74
N LEU A 16 2.38 -5.28 2.83
CA LEU A 16 2.11 -5.33 1.39
C LEU A 16 2.00 -6.77 0.85
N LYS A 17 2.86 -7.67 1.33
CA LYS A 17 2.86 -9.09 0.94
C LYS A 17 1.56 -9.80 1.36
N GLU A 18 1.10 -9.61 2.59
CA GLU A 18 -0.18 -10.19 3.02
C GLU A 18 -1.34 -9.60 2.24
N ALA A 19 -1.36 -8.28 2.02
CA ALA A 19 -2.40 -7.59 1.26
C ALA A 19 -2.54 -8.15 -0.17
N LEU A 20 -1.43 -8.47 -0.83
CA LEU A 20 -1.42 -9.08 -2.17
C LEU A 20 -1.97 -10.51 -2.16
N LYS A 21 -1.67 -11.30 -1.12
CA LYS A 21 -2.21 -12.67 -0.99
C LYS A 21 -3.73 -12.71 -0.81
N TYR A 22 -4.32 -11.72 -0.15
CA TYR A 22 -5.78 -11.63 0.02
C TYR A 22 -6.53 -11.56 -1.32
N LYS A 23 -5.88 -11.06 -2.36
CA LYS A 23 -6.43 -10.95 -3.72
C LYS A 23 -5.48 -11.65 -4.70
N ASN A 24 -5.46 -12.98 -4.65
CA ASN A 24 -4.56 -13.87 -5.39
C ASN A 24 -4.61 -13.76 -6.94
N ASN A 25 -5.31 -12.77 -7.51
CA ASN A 25 -5.41 -12.46 -8.95
C ASN A 25 -5.70 -10.95 -9.18
N ALA A 26 -5.15 -10.06 -8.36
CA ALA A 26 -5.28 -8.62 -8.61
C ALA A 26 -4.46 -8.24 -9.86
N HIS A 27 -5.14 -7.92 -10.97
CA HIS A 27 -4.48 -7.51 -12.21
C HIS A 27 -4.36 -5.99 -12.34
N LYS A 28 -5.22 -5.23 -11.63
CA LYS A 28 -5.19 -3.77 -11.60
C LYS A 28 -5.07 -3.25 -10.17
N ILE A 29 -3.85 -2.91 -9.77
CA ILE A 29 -3.55 -2.39 -8.43
C ILE A 29 -3.48 -0.86 -8.47
N MET A 30 -4.12 -0.19 -7.52
CA MET A 30 -4.01 1.26 -7.32
C MET A 30 -3.30 1.54 -6.01
N ILE A 31 -2.27 2.38 -6.05
CA ILE A 31 -1.46 2.76 -4.90
C ILE A 31 -1.71 4.24 -4.60
N PHE A 32 -2.08 4.56 -3.37
CA PHE A 32 -2.28 5.93 -2.89
C PHE A 32 -1.07 6.35 -2.07
N ILE A 33 -0.25 7.26 -2.60
CA ILE A 33 0.93 7.79 -1.89
C ILE A 33 0.57 9.14 -1.30
N GLY A 34 0.78 9.27 0.02
CA GLY A 34 0.48 10.49 0.76
C GLY A 34 1.55 11.57 0.58
N PRO A 35 1.22 12.84 0.83
CA PRO A 35 2.17 13.94 0.86
C PRO A 35 3.18 13.77 2.02
N GLU A 36 4.13 14.70 2.15
CA GLU A 36 5.20 14.63 3.17
C GLU A 36 4.67 14.56 4.61
N GLY A 37 3.45 15.06 4.85
CA GLY A 37 2.75 15.01 6.14
C GLY A 37 1.93 13.74 6.39
N GLY A 38 2.00 12.75 5.48
CA GLY A 38 1.22 11.52 5.58
C GLY A 38 -0.27 11.71 5.28
N PHE A 39 -1.05 10.69 5.61
CA PHE A 39 -2.51 10.73 5.56
C PHE A 39 -3.07 10.98 6.95
N SER A 40 -4.16 11.75 7.05
CA SER A 40 -4.91 11.85 8.29
C SER A 40 -5.70 10.59 8.61
N ASP A 41 -5.99 10.35 9.87
CA ASP A 41 -6.86 9.24 10.29
C ASP A 41 -8.22 9.25 9.57
N SER A 42 -8.77 10.44 9.31
CA SER A 42 -10.04 10.59 8.58
C SER A 42 -9.97 10.13 7.13
N GLU A 43 -8.83 10.34 6.46
CA GLU A 43 -8.57 9.86 5.10
C GLU A 43 -8.36 8.36 5.10
N ILE A 44 -7.66 7.81 6.09
CA ILE A 44 -7.49 6.35 6.25
C ILE A 44 -8.82 5.66 6.51
N LEU A 45 -9.68 6.23 7.36
CA LEU A 45 -11.04 5.73 7.59
C LEU A 45 -11.86 5.75 6.29
N THR A 46 -11.77 6.84 5.52
CA THR A 46 -12.42 6.96 4.22
C THR A 46 -11.91 5.92 3.22
N ALA A 47 -10.60 5.67 3.22
CA ALA A 47 -9.96 4.66 2.39
C ALA A 47 -10.50 3.26 2.72
N ARG A 48 -10.55 2.90 4.00
CA ARG A 48 -11.11 1.62 4.48
C ARG A 48 -12.57 1.45 4.04
N VAL A 49 -13.42 2.48 4.19
CA VAL A 49 -14.83 2.47 3.74
C VAL A 49 -14.93 2.26 2.23
N LYS A 50 -13.96 2.75 1.45
CA LYS A 50 -13.88 2.58 -0.01
C LYS A 50 -13.17 1.30 -0.45
N ASN A 51 -12.94 0.34 0.46
CA ASN A 51 -12.20 -0.90 0.19
C ASN A 51 -10.76 -0.68 -0.31
N VAL A 52 -10.14 0.41 0.11
CA VAL A 52 -8.69 0.63 -0.02
C VAL A 52 -8.06 0.15 1.28
N LEU A 53 -7.08 -0.76 1.17
CA LEU A 53 -6.45 -1.42 2.30
C LEU A 53 -5.24 -0.60 2.78
N PRO A 54 -5.26 -0.09 4.02
CA PRO A 54 -4.07 0.43 4.64
C PRO A 54 -3.06 -0.68 4.86
N VAL A 55 -1.80 -0.39 4.59
CA VAL A 55 -0.71 -1.36 4.75
C VAL A 55 0.50 -0.73 5.41
N THR A 56 1.23 -1.54 6.16
CA THR A 56 2.55 -1.17 6.66
C THR A 56 3.63 -1.42 5.61
N MET A 57 4.63 -0.54 5.57
CA MET A 57 5.86 -0.69 4.77
C MET A 57 7.04 -1.22 5.60
N GLY A 58 6.74 -1.76 6.78
CA GLY A 58 7.73 -2.22 7.76
C GLY A 58 8.15 -1.12 8.74
N PRO A 59 9.25 -1.32 9.49
CA PRO A 59 9.61 -0.45 10.61
C PRO A 59 10.21 0.90 10.21
N ARG A 60 10.45 1.13 8.91
CA ARG A 60 11.07 2.36 8.42
C ARG A 60 10.02 3.24 7.76
N ILE A 61 9.91 4.48 8.25
CA ILE A 61 9.14 5.52 7.59
C ILE A 61 9.88 5.92 6.31
N LEU A 62 9.22 5.73 5.16
CA LEU A 62 9.74 6.12 3.87
C LEU A 62 9.31 7.56 3.56
N ARG A 63 10.18 8.33 2.91
CA ARG A 63 9.81 9.63 2.36
C ARG A 63 8.81 9.45 1.21
N THR A 64 7.90 10.39 1.05
CA THR A 64 6.89 10.42 -0.03
C THR A 64 7.48 10.12 -1.41
N GLU A 65 8.58 10.77 -1.76
CA GLU A 65 9.30 10.60 -3.04
C GLU A 65 9.79 9.16 -3.29
N THR A 66 10.04 8.39 -2.23
CA THR A 66 10.58 7.03 -2.29
C THR A 66 9.48 5.97 -2.11
N ALA A 67 8.45 6.28 -1.33
CA ALA A 67 7.39 5.34 -0.98
C ALA A 67 6.72 4.74 -2.22
N GLY A 68 6.41 5.56 -3.24
CA GLY A 68 5.80 5.09 -4.48
C GLY A 68 6.63 4.05 -5.22
N PHE A 69 7.93 4.32 -5.40
CA PHE A 69 8.84 3.39 -6.08
C PHE A 69 9.02 2.10 -5.30
N VAL A 70 9.21 2.18 -3.98
CA VAL A 70 9.37 0.98 -3.13
C VAL A 70 8.11 0.13 -3.13
N CYS A 71 6.92 0.73 -3.00
CA CYS A 71 5.65 -0.01 -3.12
C CYS A 71 5.53 -0.72 -4.45
N LEU A 72 5.78 0.00 -5.55
CA LEU A 72 5.71 -0.57 -6.89
C LEU A 72 6.70 -1.72 -7.05
N SER A 73 7.94 -1.55 -6.58
CA SER A 73 8.96 -2.58 -6.65
C SER A 73 8.57 -3.84 -5.86
N ILE A 74 8.07 -3.70 -4.63
CA ILE A 74 7.65 -4.87 -3.85
C ILE A 74 6.46 -5.56 -4.51
N ILE A 75 5.48 -4.80 -5.02
CA ILE A 75 4.33 -5.36 -5.72
C ILE A 75 4.77 -6.15 -6.95
N MET A 76 5.57 -5.55 -7.83
CA MET A 76 6.07 -6.21 -9.04
C MET A 76 6.88 -7.46 -8.72
N TYR A 77 7.70 -7.43 -7.66
CA TYR A 77 8.44 -8.60 -7.20
C TYR A 77 7.51 -9.72 -6.71
N GLU A 78 6.53 -9.40 -5.86
CA GLU A 78 5.61 -10.41 -5.28
C GLU A 78 4.64 -10.99 -6.31
N ILE A 79 4.28 -10.27 -7.37
CA ILE A 79 3.43 -10.78 -8.46
C ILE A 79 4.22 -11.49 -9.58
N GLY A 80 5.55 -11.50 -9.50
CA GLY A 80 6.42 -12.17 -10.48
C GLY A 80 6.70 -11.38 -11.76
N ASP A 81 6.41 -10.08 -11.78
CA ASP A 81 6.70 -9.17 -12.89
C ASP A 81 8.14 -8.61 -12.84
N MET A 82 8.91 -8.95 -11.79
CA MET A 82 10.29 -8.56 -11.61
C MET A 82 11.16 -9.79 -11.30
N GLY A 83 12.31 -9.90 -11.97
CA GLY A 83 13.24 -11.02 -11.88
C GLY A 83 14.36 -10.81 -10.89
#